data_AF-A0A1V5B2B1-F1
#
_entry.id   AF-A0A1V5B2B1-F1
#
_cell.length_a   1.000
_cell.length_b   1.000
_cell.length_c   1.000
_cell.angle_alpha   90.00
_cell.angle_beta   90.00
_cell.angle_gamma   90.00
#
_symmetry.space_group_name_H-M   'P 1'
#
loop_
_entity.id
_entity.type
_entity.pdbx_description
1 polymer ?
#
loop_
_entity_poly.entity_id
_entity_poly.type
_entity_poly.pdbx_seq_one_letter_code
_entity_poly.pdbx_strand_id
1 'polypeptide(L)'
;MNKLAKDLNITYAYLSPCDELMIDKNKVSLKLSDIEKMNISPSDDTEYELDKNQMKQLDPETREVLVRDKVRRSVRKMGEDGLSIAEIIKLTGFDRKTVVGHLRVLEGLREVYSQKKNGKLTLYYPNGKPLHNLGKKRIEYDNSILEISIAQGQKKKLFFYILEKKYTIIDGEVSEGAILLPLESLDEFVEALRTFREEFQEVTL
;
A
#
# COMPACT_ATOMS: atom_id res chain seq x y z
N MET A 1 55.69 -14.10 -25.35
CA MET A 1 55.62 -15.10 -24.26
C MET A 1 55.13 -14.34 -23.02
N ASN A 2 53.97 -14.52 -22.39
CA ASN A 2 52.95 -15.57 -22.24
C ASN A 2 51.58 -14.87 -22.39
N LYS A 3 50.53 -15.34 -23.09
CA LYS A 3 49.78 -16.61 -23.11
C LYS A 3 49.00 -16.93 -21.82
N LEU A 4 47.68 -16.81 -21.96
CA LEU A 4 46.59 -17.59 -21.37
C LEU A 4 46.01 -17.20 -20.00
N ALA A 5 44.80 -16.63 -20.09
CA ALA A 5 43.69 -16.75 -19.17
C ALA A 5 43.30 -18.22 -18.89
N LYS A 6 42.63 -18.43 -17.74
CA LYS A 6 41.80 -19.57 -17.25
C LYS A 6 42.05 -19.75 -15.73
N ASP A 7 41.11 -19.92 -14.81
CA ASP A 7 39.71 -20.34 -14.84
C ASP A 7 38.99 -19.78 -13.58
N LEU A 8 37.83 -19.16 -13.74
CA LEU A 8 36.79 -19.14 -12.70
C LEU A 8 35.59 -19.86 -13.30
N ASN A 9 35.40 -21.06 -12.78
CA ASN A 9 34.41 -22.04 -13.15
C ASN A 9 33.06 -21.64 -12.55
N ILE A 10 32.16 -21.05 -13.33
CA ILE A 10 30.73 -21.02 -12.99
C ILE A 10 29.94 -21.47 -14.20
N THR A 11 29.49 -22.72 -14.11
CA THR A 11 28.62 -23.41 -15.04
C THR A 11 27.29 -22.68 -15.18
N TYR A 12 27.00 -22.17 -16.37
CA TYR A 12 25.66 -21.75 -16.75
C TYR A 12 24.82 -23.00 -17.08
N ALA A 13 23.80 -23.26 -16.28
CA ALA A 13 22.73 -24.18 -16.65
C ALA A 13 21.71 -23.40 -17.50
N TYR A 14 21.64 -23.79 -18.78
CA TYR A 14 20.60 -23.45 -19.72
C TYR A 14 19.21 -23.76 -19.16
N LEU A 15 18.25 -22.84 -19.35
CA LEU A 15 16.84 -23.20 -19.49
C LEU A 15 16.30 -22.55 -20.76
N SER A 16 16.00 -23.41 -21.73
CA SER A 16 15.12 -23.18 -22.88
C SER A 16 13.84 -24.01 -22.66
N PRO A 17 12.82 -23.91 -23.53
CA PRO A 17 11.51 -23.33 -23.28
C PRO A 17 10.45 -24.41 -23.02
N CYS A 18 9.65 -24.26 -21.97
CA CYS A 18 8.44 -25.08 -21.80
C CYS A 18 7.23 -24.16 -21.61
N ASP A 19 6.49 -24.03 -22.71
CA ASP A 19 5.05 -23.87 -22.69
C ASP A 19 4.43 -25.01 -21.86
N GLU A 20 4.23 -24.75 -20.57
CA GLU A 20 3.19 -25.41 -19.80
C GLU A 20 2.29 -24.32 -19.23
N LEU A 21 1.04 -24.33 -19.69
CA LEU A 21 -0.09 -23.58 -19.18
C LEU A 21 -0.16 -23.68 -17.65
N MET A 22 0.46 -22.72 -16.95
CA MET A 22 0.15 -22.41 -15.57
C MET A 22 -1.25 -21.77 -15.56
N ILE A 23 -2.27 -22.62 -15.39
CA ILE A 23 -3.56 -22.18 -14.89
C ILE A 23 -3.31 -21.56 -13.53
N ASP A 24 -3.32 -20.23 -13.47
CA ASP A 24 -3.25 -19.49 -12.22
C ASP A 24 -4.41 -19.94 -11.32
N LYS A 25 -4.06 -20.62 -10.22
CA LYS A 25 -5.00 -21.14 -9.22
C LYS A 25 -5.65 -20.03 -8.38
N ASN A 26 -5.31 -18.75 -8.63
CA ASN A 26 -5.97 -17.58 -8.04
C ASN A 26 -6.99 -16.92 -8.97
N LYS A 27 -7.50 -17.61 -10.00
CA LYS A 27 -8.62 -17.11 -10.79
C LYS A 27 -9.93 -17.25 -9.99
N VAL A 28 -10.25 -16.23 -9.21
CA VAL A 28 -11.56 -16.11 -8.54
C VAL A 28 -12.61 -15.81 -9.61
N SER A 29 -13.49 -16.78 -9.90
CA SER A 29 -14.69 -16.53 -10.70
C SER A 29 -15.82 -16.11 -9.76
N LEU A 30 -16.09 -14.81 -9.66
CA LEU A 30 -17.31 -14.32 -9.05
C LEU A 30 -18.42 -14.28 -10.11
N LYS A 31 -19.59 -14.82 -9.76
CA LYS A 31 -20.77 -14.78 -10.63
C LYS A 31 -21.44 -13.43 -10.44
N LEU A 32 -22.03 -12.86 -11.50
CA LEU A 32 -22.81 -11.61 -11.42
C LEU A 32 -23.89 -11.66 -10.32
N SER A 33 -24.39 -12.85 -9.99
CA SER A 33 -25.34 -13.08 -8.90
C SER A 33 -24.86 -12.67 -7.50
N ASP A 34 -23.54 -12.59 -7.28
CA ASP A 34 -22.97 -12.18 -5.99
C ASP A 34 -22.92 -10.65 -5.86
N ILE A 35 -22.87 -9.95 -7.00
CA ILE A 35 -22.92 -8.49 -7.12
C ILE A 35 -24.37 -8.01 -7.14
N GLU A 36 -25.28 -8.70 -7.86
CA GLU A 36 -26.71 -8.34 -7.95
C GLU A 36 -27.49 -8.49 -6.64
N LYS A 37 -27.01 -9.30 -5.69
CA LYS A 37 -27.57 -9.35 -4.32
C LYS A 37 -27.31 -8.07 -3.55
N MET A 38 -26.38 -7.25 -4.01
CA MET A 38 -26.07 -5.95 -3.46
C MET A 38 -26.61 -4.89 -4.43
N ASN A 39 -27.78 -4.34 -4.15
CA ASN A 39 -28.30 -3.14 -4.82
C ASN A 39 -27.39 -1.93 -4.53
N ILE A 40 -26.18 -1.92 -5.10
CA ILE A 40 -25.17 -0.89 -4.86
C ILE A 40 -24.95 -0.12 -6.16
N SER A 41 -25.47 1.10 -6.18
CA SER A 41 -25.00 2.14 -7.10
C SER A 41 -23.67 2.67 -6.56
N PRO A 42 -22.58 2.70 -7.35
CA PRO A 42 -21.31 3.25 -6.91
C PRO A 42 -21.40 4.78 -6.93
N SER A 43 -21.63 5.38 -5.76
CA SER A 43 -21.44 6.82 -5.56
C SER A 43 -20.67 7.07 -4.27
N ASP A 44 -19.61 7.86 -4.40
CA ASP A 44 -18.73 8.30 -3.32
C ASP A 44 -19.50 8.89 -2.12
N ASP A 45 -19.00 8.60 -0.92
CA ASP A 45 -19.35 9.18 0.39
C ASP A 45 -20.57 8.67 1.18
N THR A 46 -21.26 7.60 0.78
CA THR A 46 -22.31 7.01 1.65
C THR A 46 -21.76 6.02 2.68
N GLU A 47 -21.96 6.33 3.96
CA GLU A 47 -21.56 5.51 5.11
C GLU A 47 -22.49 4.28 5.23
N TYR A 48 -22.04 3.13 4.73
CA TYR A 48 -22.74 1.87 4.93
C TYR A 48 -22.28 1.21 6.24
N GLU A 49 -23.05 1.42 7.31
CA GLU A 49 -22.90 0.64 8.54
C GLU A 49 -23.51 -0.75 8.34
N LEU A 50 -22.67 -1.74 8.03
CA LEU A 50 -23.10 -3.15 8.01
C LEU A 50 -23.19 -3.69 9.44
N ASP A 51 -24.33 -4.27 9.79
CA ASP A 51 -24.48 -4.98 11.07
C ASP A 51 -23.58 -6.24 11.11
N LYS A 52 -23.23 -6.69 12.33
CA LYS A 52 -22.43 -7.89 12.57
C LYS A 52 -22.97 -9.13 11.86
N ASN A 53 -24.29 -9.21 11.66
CA ASN A 53 -24.92 -10.31 10.95
C ASN A 53 -24.72 -10.24 9.44
N GLN A 54 -24.69 -9.05 8.87
CA GLN A 54 -24.42 -8.84 7.43
C GLN A 54 -22.94 -9.09 7.11
N MET A 55 -22.02 -8.64 7.97
CA MET A 55 -20.59 -8.94 7.80
C MET A 55 -20.28 -10.44 7.76
N LYS A 56 -21.04 -11.27 8.49
CA LYS A 56 -20.84 -12.73 8.53
C LYS A 56 -21.20 -13.43 7.22
N GLN A 57 -22.04 -12.82 6.39
CA GLN A 57 -22.48 -13.37 5.11
C GLN A 57 -21.52 -13.06 3.97
N LEU A 58 -20.64 -12.07 4.17
CA LEU A 58 -19.57 -11.76 3.22
C LEU A 58 -18.50 -12.83 3.23
N ASP A 59 -17.88 -13.02 2.07
CA ASP A 59 -16.69 -13.84 1.96
C ASP A 59 -15.56 -13.28 2.86
N PRO A 60 -14.63 -14.14 3.32
CA PRO A 60 -13.59 -13.73 4.24
C PRO A 60 -12.71 -12.59 3.74
N GLU A 61 -12.48 -12.50 2.42
CA GLU A 61 -11.58 -11.53 1.81
C GLU A 61 -12.22 -10.14 1.76
N THR A 62 -13.46 -10.04 1.28
CA THR A 62 -14.25 -8.79 1.32
C THR A 62 -14.43 -8.29 2.75
N ARG A 63 -14.64 -9.21 3.70
CA ARG A 63 -14.73 -8.85 5.12
C ARG A 63 -13.45 -8.18 5.61
N GLU A 64 -12.30 -8.75 5.28
CA GLU A 64 -10.99 -8.20 5.67
C GLU A 64 -10.79 -6.79 5.11
N VAL A 65 -11.18 -6.56 3.84
CA VAL A 65 -11.12 -5.24 3.20
C VAL A 65 -11.98 -4.22 3.95
N LEU A 66 -13.22 -4.57 4.28
CA LEU A 66 -14.14 -3.66 4.99
C LEU A 66 -13.70 -3.35 6.41
N VAL A 67 -13.18 -4.34 7.14
CA VAL A 67 -12.65 -4.12 8.49
C VAL A 67 -11.44 -3.17 8.43
N ARG A 68 -10.51 -3.41 7.49
CA ARG A 68 -9.35 -2.54 7.25
C ARG A 68 -9.79 -1.11 6.93
N ASP A 69 -10.77 -0.95 6.05
CA ASP A 69 -11.23 0.37 5.65
C ASP A 69 -11.92 1.12 6.81
N LYS A 70 -12.70 0.42 7.65
CA LYS A 70 -13.26 1.05 8.85
C LYS A 70 -12.18 1.52 9.82
N VAL A 71 -11.16 0.70 10.09
CA VAL A 71 -10.00 1.09 10.92
C VAL A 71 -9.28 2.30 10.32
N ARG A 72 -8.96 2.26 9.02
CA ARG A 72 -8.34 3.36 8.28
C ARG A 72 -9.13 4.66 8.43
N ARG A 73 -10.43 4.62 8.19
CA ARG A 73 -11.32 5.80 8.30
C ARG A 73 -11.38 6.34 9.72
N SER A 74 -11.44 5.49 10.74
CA SER A 74 -11.41 5.93 12.14
C SER A 74 -10.13 6.69 12.47
N VAL A 75 -8.96 6.16 12.07
CA VAL A 75 -7.67 6.84 12.28
C VAL A 75 -7.60 8.13 11.47
N ARG A 76 -8.07 8.13 10.23
CA ARG A 76 -8.07 9.32 9.36
C ARG A 76 -8.96 10.45 9.87
N LYS A 77 -10.18 10.14 10.32
CA LYS A 77 -11.14 11.16 10.78
C LYS A 77 -10.82 11.70 12.18
N MET A 78 -10.36 10.83 13.08
CA MET A 78 -10.25 11.16 14.52
C MET A 78 -8.82 11.16 15.07
N GLY A 79 -7.82 10.78 14.27
CA GLY A 79 -6.44 10.59 14.73
C GLY A 79 -5.50 11.75 14.52
N GLU A 80 -5.98 12.98 14.29
CA GLU A 80 -5.10 14.16 14.14
C GLU A 80 -4.15 14.33 15.35
N ASP A 81 -4.67 14.13 16.56
CA ASP A 81 -3.89 14.16 17.81
C ASP A 81 -3.29 12.79 18.20
N GLY A 82 -3.54 11.77 17.38
CA GLY A 82 -3.14 10.38 17.58
C GLY A 82 -4.17 9.60 18.40
N LEU A 83 -4.51 8.40 17.93
CA LEU A 83 -5.39 7.47 18.64
C LEU A 83 -4.61 6.32 19.26
N SER A 84 -4.94 5.98 20.50
CA SER A 84 -4.54 4.72 21.10
C SER A 84 -5.35 3.55 20.54
N ILE A 85 -4.83 2.34 20.69
CA ILE A 85 -5.56 1.10 20.34
C ILE A 85 -6.92 1.04 21.05
N ALA A 86 -7.00 1.50 22.31
CA ALA A 86 -8.24 1.47 23.08
C ALA A 86 -9.31 2.40 22.47
N GLU A 87 -8.92 3.57 21.99
CA GLU A 87 -9.82 4.49 21.31
C GLU A 87 -10.27 3.94 19.96
N ILE A 88 -9.37 3.33 19.18
CA ILE A 88 -9.71 2.71 17.90
C ILE A 88 -10.69 1.54 18.10
N ILE A 89 -10.50 0.71 19.13
CA ILE A 89 -11.46 -0.36 19.49
C ILE A 89 -12.83 0.24 19.81
N LYS A 90 -12.87 1.33 20.59
CA LYS A 90 -14.13 1.99 20.95
C LYS A 90 -14.85 2.57 19.73
N LEU A 91 -14.11 3.13 18.77
CA LEU A 91 -14.65 3.71 17.54
C LEU A 91 -15.12 2.66 16.54
N THR A 92 -14.38 1.56 16.41
CA THR A 92 -14.64 0.55 15.36
C THR A 92 -15.54 -0.58 15.82
N GLY A 93 -15.50 -0.92 17.11
CA GLY A 93 -16.17 -2.07 17.72
C GLY A 93 -15.46 -3.41 17.51
N PHE A 94 -14.26 -3.40 16.92
CA PHE A 94 -13.46 -4.62 16.69
C PHE A 94 -12.56 -4.93 17.88
N ASP A 95 -12.20 -6.21 18.02
CA ASP A 95 -11.29 -6.63 19.06
C ASP A 95 -9.86 -6.13 18.83
N ARG A 96 -9.04 -6.18 19.89
CA ARG A 96 -7.66 -5.71 19.86
C ARG A 96 -6.80 -6.42 18.81
N LYS A 97 -6.94 -7.73 18.63
CA LYS A 97 -6.10 -8.51 17.71
C LYS A 97 -6.38 -8.08 16.28
N THR A 98 -7.66 -7.95 15.92
CA THR A 98 -8.13 -7.47 14.63
C THR A 98 -7.60 -6.06 14.34
N VAL A 99 -7.80 -5.12 15.27
CA VAL A 99 -7.32 -3.73 15.11
C VAL A 99 -5.80 -3.68 14.91
N VAL A 100 -5.03 -4.42 15.73
CA VAL A 100 -3.56 -4.44 15.60
C VAL A 100 -3.11 -5.05 14.28
N GLY A 101 -3.78 -6.10 13.80
CA GLY A 101 -3.49 -6.71 12.50
C GLY A 101 -3.62 -5.71 11.36
N HIS A 102 -4.76 -5.02 11.30
CA HIS A 102 -4.99 -4.01 10.25
C HIS A 102 -4.10 -2.79 10.40
N LEU A 103 -3.81 -2.31 11.61
CA LEU A 103 -2.89 -1.19 11.80
C LEU A 103 -1.49 -1.51 11.27
N ARG A 104 -0.99 -2.75 11.44
CA ARG A 104 0.30 -3.15 10.85
C ARG A 104 0.28 -3.10 9.33
N VAL A 105 -0.81 -3.55 8.71
CA VAL A 105 -0.99 -3.47 7.26
C VAL A 105 -1.00 -2.01 6.82
N LEU A 106 -1.77 -1.15 7.49
CA LEU A 106 -1.86 0.28 7.19
C LEU A 106 -0.54 1.04 7.41
N GLU A 107 0.27 0.63 8.41
CA GLU A 107 1.63 1.13 8.59
C GLU A 107 2.56 0.71 7.44
N GLY A 108 2.46 -0.55 6.98
CA GLY A 108 3.18 -1.04 5.81
C GLY A 108 2.82 -0.28 4.52
N LEU A 109 1.54 0.04 4.34
CA LEU A 109 1.04 0.87 3.25
C LEU A 109 1.35 2.37 3.42
N ARG A 110 1.96 2.77 4.53
CA ARG A 110 2.17 4.16 4.94
C ARG A 110 0.90 5.01 4.89
N GLU A 111 -0.24 4.44 5.24
CA GLU A 111 -1.51 5.17 5.44
C GLU A 111 -1.69 5.60 6.90
N VAL A 112 -0.97 4.96 7.81
CA VAL A 112 -0.92 5.23 9.25
C VAL A 112 0.53 5.19 9.70
N TYR A 113 0.90 5.97 10.71
CA TYR A 113 2.17 5.82 11.42
C TYR A 113 1.93 5.76 12.93
N SER A 114 2.82 5.09 13.67
CA SER A 114 2.77 5.05 15.12
C SER A 114 3.90 5.82 15.79
N GLN A 115 3.62 6.39 16.97
CA GLN A 115 4.60 7.04 17.82
C GLN A 115 4.41 6.60 19.27
N LYS A 116 5.52 6.31 19.96
CA LYS A 116 5.50 6.05 21.40
C LYS A 116 5.55 7.37 22.17
N LYS A 117 4.48 7.69 22.91
CA LYS A 117 4.41 8.80 23.86
C LYS A 117 4.79 8.31 25.26
N ASN A 118 5.71 9.03 25.90
CA ASN A 118 6.24 8.71 27.24
C ASN A 118 6.73 7.26 27.40
N GLY A 119 7.22 6.66 26.30
CA GLY A 119 7.76 5.29 26.27
C GLY A 119 6.76 4.14 26.46
N LYS A 120 5.51 4.42 26.85
CA LYS A 120 4.51 3.38 27.20
C LYS A 120 3.29 3.37 26.29
N LEU A 121 2.84 4.54 25.83
CA LEU A 121 1.61 4.65 25.04
C LEU A 121 1.95 4.74 23.57
N THR A 122 1.47 3.81 22.76
CA THR A 122 1.58 3.90 21.29
C THR A 122 0.34 4.61 20.77
N LEU A 123 0.56 5.73 20.08
CA LEU A 123 -0.47 6.50 19.40
C LEU A 123 -0.31 6.31 17.90
N TYR A 124 -1.44 6.12 17.21
CA TYR A 124 -1.54 5.95 15.77
C TYR A 124 -2.10 7.21 15.16
N TYR A 125 -1.39 7.73 14.19
CA TYR A 125 -1.71 8.95 13.48
C TYR A 125 -1.99 8.60 12.03
N PRO A 126 -2.94 9.26 11.37
CA PRO A 126 -3.07 9.11 9.94
C PRO A 126 -1.78 9.62 9.29
N ASN A 127 -1.21 8.81 8.42
CA ASN A 127 -0.12 9.28 7.60
C ASN A 127 -0.76 10.03 6.43
N GLY A 128 -0.66 11.36 6.52
CA GLY A 128 -1.42 12.27 5.69
C GLY A 128 -2.82 12.55 6.24
N LYS A 129 -3.07 13.83 6.57
CA LYS A 129 -4.29 14.46 6.02
C LYS A 129 -4.30 14.16 4.51
N PRO A 130 -5.45 14.15 3.78
CA PRO A 130 -5.36 14.29 2.33
C PRO A 130 -4.34 15.38 2.09
N LEU A 131 -3.18 14.95 1.57
CA LEU A 131 -2.08 15.86 1.37
C LEU A 131 -2.70 16.89 0.45
N HIS A 132 -2.65 18.16 0.82
CA HIS A 132 -2.99 19.19 -0.14
C HIS A 132 -1.93 19.06 -1.23
N ASN A 133 -2.23 18.19 -2.20
CA ASN A 133 -1.33 17.82 -3.26
C ASN A 133 -1.14 19.11 -4.04
N LEU A 134 0.03 19.73 -3.87
CA LEU A 134 0.40 20.93 -4.61
C LEU A 134 0.59 20.64 -6.11
N GLY A 135 0.58 19.35 -6.45
CA GLY A 135 0.51 18.80 -7.79
C GLY A 135 0.56 17.28 -7.71
N LYS A 136 0.15 16.62 -8.79
CA LYS A 136 0.33 15.18 -8.98
C LYS A 136 0.91 14.89 -10.35
N LYS A 137 1.84 13.95 -10.41
CA LYS A 137 2.31 13.29 -11.62
C LYS A 137 1.97 11.82 -11.52
N ARG A 138 1.63 11.22 -12.65
CA ARG A 138 1.20 9.83 -12.71
C ARG A 138 1.99 9.13 -13.80
N ILE A 139 2.47 7.95 -13.47
CA ILE A 139 3.16 7.08 -14.41
C ILE A 139 2.49 5.72 -14.33
N GLU A 140 2.06 5.21 -15.48
CA GLU A 140 1.36 3.93 -15.57
C GLU A 140 2.30 2.91 -16.23
N TYR A 141 2.41 1.73 -15.63
CA TYR A 141 3.22 0.62 -16.11
C TYR A 141 2.42 -0.68 -15.93
N ASP A 142 2.00 -1.29 -17.04
CA ASP A 142 1.16 -2.51 -17.04
C ASP A 142 -0.05 -2.40 -16.08
N ASN A 143 -0.02 -3.12 -14.95
CA ASN A 143 -1.06 -3.14 -13.92
C ASN A 143 -0.73 -2.28 -12.67
N SER A 144 0.39 -1.56 -12.69
CA SER A 144 0.86 -0.70 -11.61
C SER A 144 0.82 0.77 -12.01
N ILE A 145 0.51 1.62 -11.03
CA ILE A 145 0.43 3.07 -11.17
C ILE A 145 1.37 3.66 -10.11
N LEU A 146 2.29 4.52 -10.53
CA LEU A 146 3.05 5.36 -9.62
C LEU A 146 2.46 6.76 -9.62
N GLU A 147 1.88 7.16 -8.50
CA GLU A 147 1.41 8.52 -8.25
C GLU A 147 2.46 9.28 -7.44
N ILE A 148 3.03 10.33 -8.03
CA ILE A 148 4.04 11.18 -7.43
C ILE A 148 3.39 12.52 -7.04
N SER A 149 3.52 12.94 -5.79
CA SER A 149 2.98 14.21 -5.32
C SER A 149 3.88 14.91 -4.31
N ILE A 150 3.63 16.21 -4.11
CA ILE A 150 4.18 16.98 -3.00
C ILE A 150 3.14 17.05 -1.89
N ALA A 151 3.61 16.73 -0.70
CA ALA A 151 2.83 16.39 0.46
C ALA A 151 3.12 17.36 1.61
N GLN A 152 2.12 18.02 2.20
CA GLN A 152 2.29 18.79 3.42
C GLN A 152 1.95 17.97 4.67
N GLY A 153 2.96 17.72 5.52
CA GLY A 153 2.82 17.05 6.82
C GLY A 153 2.60 18.02 7.98
N GLN A 154 2.76 17.51 9.21
CA GLN A 154 2.64 18.33 10.43
C GLN A 154 3.65 19.49 10.45
N LYS A 155 3.29 20.59 11.13
CA LYS A 155 4.10 21.82 11.23
C LYS A 155 4.47 22.43 9.86
N LYS A 156 3.63 22.24 8.84
CA LYS A 156 3.81 22.74 7.47
C LYS A 156 5.06 22.21 6.74
N LYS A 157 5.66 21.12 7.23
CA LYS A 157 6.79 20.48 6.53
C LYS A 157 6.33 19.85 5.22
N LEU A 158 7.15 19.97 4.18
CA LEU A 158 6.88 19.40 2.87
C LEU A 158 7.63 18.08 2.70
N PHE A 159 6.98 17.15 2.03
CA PHE A 159 7.49 15.83 1.72
C PHE A 159 7.27 15.54 0.24
N PHE A 160 8.19 14.79 -0.34
CA PHE A 160 8.00 14.17 -1.64
C PHE A 160 7.44 12.76 -1.42
N TYR A 161 6.37 12.44 -2.13
CA TYR A 161 5.59 11.23 -1.92
C TYR A 161 5.42 10.48 -3.24
N ILE A 162 5.76 9.18 -3.23
CA ILE A 162 5.49 8.25 -4.32
C ILE A 162 4.56 7.18 -3.75
N LEU A 163 3.39 7.03 -4.36
CA LEU A 163 2.41 6.00 -4.02
C LEU A 163 2.35 5.01 -5.17
N GLU A 164 2.67 3.75 -4.89
CA GLU A 164 2.39 2.64 -5.77
C GLU A 164 0.94 2.21 -5.56
N LYS A 165 0.18 2.17 -6.65
CA LYS A 165 -1.15 1.58 -6.70
C LYS A 165 -1.19 0.47 -7.72
N LYS A 166 -2.11 -0.48 -7.54
CA LYS A 166 -2.49 -1.46 -8.55
C LYS A 166 -3.96 -1.36 -8.85
N TYR A 167 -4.32 -1.67 -10.09
CA TYR A 167 -5.72 -1.82 -10.46
C TYR A 167 -6.21 -3.21 -10.05
N THR A 168 -7.26 -3.26 -9.25
CA THR A 168 -7.98 -4.47 -8.90
C THR A 168 -9.39 -4.40 -9.46
N ILE A 169 -9.96 -5.54 -9.80
CA ILE A 169 -11.33 -5.60 -10.36
C ILE A 169 -12.37 -5.16 -9.32
N ILE A 170 -12.09 -5.39 -8.03
CA ILE A 170 -13.02 -5.16 -6.92
C ILE A 170 -12.94 -3.71 -6.41
N ASP A 171 -11.73 -3.23 -6.14
CA ASP A 171 -11.51 -1.97 -5.43
C ASP A 171 -11.00 -0.84 -6.36
N GLY A 172 -10.83 -1.11 -7.66
CA GLY A 172 -10.21 -0.16 -8.58
C GLY A 172 -8.76 0.09 -8.22
N GLU A 173 -8.36 1.34 -7.98
CA GLU A 173 -6.98 1.66 -7.59
C GLU A 173 -6.74 1.41 -6.09
N VAL A 174 -5.92 0.41 -5.78
CA VAL A 174 -5.52 0.08 -4.41
C VAL A 174 -4.07 0.46 -4.18
N SER A 175 -3.80 1.19 -3.10
CA SER A 175 -2.43 1.47 -2.64
C SER A 175 -1.74 0.18 -2.20
N GLU A 176 -0.59 -0.12 -2.80
CA GLU A 176 0.24 -1.31 -2.50
C GLU A 176 1.50 -0.96 -1.72
N GLY A 177 2.01 0.25 -1.90
CA GLY A 177 3.24 0.69 -1.26
C GLY A 177 3.45 2.18 -1.40
N ALA A 178 4.31 2.75 -0.55
CA ALA A 178 4.63 4.15 -0.68
C ALA A 178 6.03 4.50 -0.19
N ILE A 179 6.61 5.52 -0.81
CA ILE A 179 7.86 6.16 -0.41
C ILE A 179 7.51 7.60 0.00
N LEU A 180 7.91 7.98 1.21
CA LEU A 180 7.78 9.33 1.74
C LEU A 180 9.15 9.78 2.19
N LEU A 181 9.63 10.91 1.66
CA LEU A 181 10.88 11.55 2.06
C LEU A 181 10.68 13.05 2.29
N PRO A 182 11.46 13.68 3.19
CA PRO A 182 11.48 15.14 3.32
C PRO A 182 11.84 15.79 1.98
N LEU A 183 11.18 16.90 1.64
CA LEU A 183 11.40 17.55 0.34
C LEU A 183 12.85 18.04 0.20
N GLU A 184 13.48 18.45 1.31
CA GLU A 184 14.89 18.84 1.38
C GLU A 184 15.88 17.74 0.99
N SER A 185 15.47 16.47 1.01
CA SER A 185 16.30 15.32 0.64
C SER A 185 16.02 14.80 -0.77
N LEU A 186 15.18 15.51 -1.56
CA LEU A 186 14.77 15.05 -2.88
C LEU A 186 15.94 14.97 -3.88
N ASP A 187 16.83 15.96 -3.88
CA ASP A 187 17.96 15.98 -4.81
C ASP A 187 18.90 14.80 -4.57
N GLU A 188 19.21 14.51 -3.29
CA GLU A 188 20.02 13.35 -2.89
C GLU A 188 19.37 12.03 -3.34
N PHE A 189 18.05 11.91 -3.16
CA PHE A 189 17.30 10.73 -3.61
C PHE A 189 17.35 10.56 -5.14
N VAL A 190 17.19 11.63 -5.91
CA VAL A 190 17.26 11.59 -7.37
C VAL A 190 18.66 11.21 -7.85
N GLU A 191 19.71 11.77 -7.25
CA GLU A 191 21.08 11.40 -7.58
C GLU A 191 21.37 9.94 -7.26
N ALA A 192 20.92 9.44 -6.10
CA ALA A 192 21.06 8.02 -5.76
C ALA A 192 20.40 7.10 -6.80
N LEU A 193 19.20 7.46 -7.29
CA LEU A 193 18.53 6.69 -8.35
C LEU A 193 19.28 6.75 -9.69
N ARG A 194 19.91 7.88 -10.02
CA ARG A 194 20.71 8.04 -11.25
C ARG A 194 21.97 7.17 -11.19
N THR A 195 22.75 7.31 -10.12
CA THR A 195 23.96 6.50 -9.92
C THR A 195 23.64 5.02 -9.94
N PHE A 196 22.58 4.60 -9.23
CA PHE A 196 22.15 3.20 -9.22
C PHE A 196 21.76 2.71 -10.62
N ARG A 197 21.10 3.54 -11.44
CA ARG A 197 20.78 3.18 -12.83
C ARG A 197 22.06 2.99 -13.66
N GLU A 198 23.04 3.87 -13.52
CA GLU A 198 24.31 3.82 -14.27
C GLU A 198 25.10 2.56 -13.94
N GLU A 199 25.23 2.22 -12.65
CA GLU A 199 25.90 0.99 -12.19
C GLU A 199 25.31 -0.28 -12.83
N PHE A 200 23.98 -0.33 -13.02
CA PHE A 200 23.32 -1.50 -13.60
C PHE A 200 23.33 -1.51 -15.15
N GLN A 201 23.57 -0.38 -15.80
CA GLN A 201 23.78 -0.35 -17.24
C GLN A 201 25.13 -0.95 -17.63
N GLU A 202 26.15 -0.84 -16.76
CA GLU A 202 27.47 -1.46 -16.99
C GLU A 202 27.47 -2.99 -16.82
N VAL A 203 26.50 -3.55 -16.10
CA VAL A 203 26.38 -5.00 -15.85
C VAL A 203 25.62 -5.74 -16.96
N THR A 204 24.91 -5.02 -17.84
CA THR A 204 24.02 -5.59 -18.86
C THR A 204 24.52 -5.40 -20.30
N LEU A 205 25.83 -5.19 -20.50
CA LEU A 205 26.49 -5.12 -21.82
C LEU A 205 27.53 -6.23 -22.00
#